data_AF-T0RT94-F1
#
_entry.id   AF-T0RT94-F1
#
_cell.length_a   1.000
_cell.length_b   1.000
_cell.length_c   1.000
_cell.angle_alpha   90.00
_cell.angle_beta   90.00
_cell.angle_gamma   90.00
#
_symmetry.space_group_name_H-M   'P 1'
#
loop_
_entity.id
_entity.type
_entity.pdbx_description
1 polymer ?
#
loop_
_entity_poly.entity_id
_entity_poly.type
_entity_poly.pdbx_seq_one_letter_code
_entity_poly.pdbx_strand_id
1 'polypeptide(L)'
;MRAASTGDVVDRFRPLEKQYRHRSSDHKNARQRRHDAHRQTDRVDFSGVIDVHAKDANSAANMARLRGRAPSSEALAFDYTILSPRDAYIYEIEGLSGMMVLTGAMPITTQVEWAFRAVRAHSQQPYNNVTNLTGDRAATTRLWEDAWHEDATTHGRPAWKAFHALRWANIGAHYDWTAREYVADPDIPPLPEELKQLVKEVYAMTSYVNGKDVESGIVNFYPAGTCMGGHLDNAEFDMVNPIVSLSLGTQCVYLQGGLTRATTPTALWLRSGDILVMGGEARRCFHGVPLVTDQLPDDFAACTQALKHTHIPAEVDAFADYIAHARVNINLRRVADRE
;
A
#
# COMPACT_ATOMS: atom_id res chain seq x y z
N MET A 1 10.08 -13.67 -46.59
CA MET A 1 9.84 -14.20 -45.23
C MET A 1 8.89 -13.24 -44.52
N ARG A 2 7.61 -13.63 -44.34
CA ARG A 2 6.68 -12.88 -43.49
C ARG A 2 7.02 -13.19 -42.03
N ALA A 3 7.18 -12.14 -41.22
CA ALA A 3 7.34 -12.28 -39.78
C ALA A 3 6.14 -13.05 -39.20
N ALA A 4 6.43 -14.06 -38.38
CA ALA A 4 5.42 -14.83 -37.68
C ALA A 4 4.57 -13.89 -36.82
N SER A 5 3.24 -14.01 -36.93
CA SER A 5 2.29 -13.36 -36.02
C SER A 5 2.59 -13.83 -34.61
N THR A 6 3.02 -12.92 -33.73
CA THR A 6 3.05 -13.17 -32.29
C THR A 6 1.63 -13.49 -31.85
N GLY A 7 1.37 -14.74 -31.46
CA GLY A 7 0.06 -15.16 -30.96
C GLY A 7 -0.34 -14.28 -29.77
N ASP A 8 -1.60 -13.86 -29.74
CA ASP A 8 -2.16 -13.05 -28.65
C ASP A 8 -1.95 -13.75 -27.30
N VAL A 9 -1.05 -13.20 -26.49
CA VAL A 9 -0.80 -13.69 -25.13
C VAL A 9 -2.04 -13.38 -24.29
N VAL A 10 -2.76 -14.41 -23.86
CA VAL A 10 -3.99 -14.28 -23.06
C VAL A 10 -3.66 -13.61 -21.72
N ASP A 11 -4.27 -12.46 -21.45
CA ASP A 11 -4.19 -11.75 -20.17
C ASP A 11 -4.95 -12.52 -19.08
N ARG A 12 -4.20 -13.17 -18.18
CA ARG A 12 -4.73 -13.90 -17.01
C ARG A 12 -4.77 -13.05 -15.74
N PHE A 13 -4.18 -11.85 -15.75
CA PHE A 13 -4.25 -10.91 -14.63
C PHE A 13 -5.61 -10.24 -14.54
N ARG A 14 -6.09 -9.71 -15.67
CA ARG A 14 -7.32 -8.91 -15.74
C ARG A 14 -8.60 -9.64 -15.30
N PRO A 15 -8.79 -10.94 -15.59
CA PRO A 15 -9.95 -11.67 -15.08
C PRO A 15 -10.02 -11.68 -13.55
N LEU A 16 -8.90 -11.96 -12.87
CA LEU A 16 -8.87 -12.02 -11.41
C LEU A 16 -8.97 -10.61 -10.79
N GLU A 17 -8.37 -9.60 -11.41
CA GLU A 17 -8.57 -8.19 -11.03
C GLU A 17 -10.06 -7.81 -11.08
N LYS A 18 -10.77 -8.21 -12.14
CA LYS A 18 -12.22 -7.94 -12.28
C LYS A 18 -13.07 -8.72 -11.28
N GLN A 19 -12.68 -9.94 -10.93
CA GLN A 19 -13.39 -10.76 -9.96
C GLN A 19 -13.46 -10.07 -8.59
N TYR A 20 -12.33 -9.51 -8.12
CA TYR A 20 -12.27 -8.87 -6.81
C TYR A 20 -12.57 -7.38 -6.81
N ARG A 21 -12.61 -6.73 -7.98
CA ARG A 21 -12.90 -5.29 -8.07
C ARG A 21 -14.34 -5.01 -7.65
N HIS A 22 -14.50 -4.45 -6.45
CA HIS A 22 -15.76 -3.90 -5.99
C HIS A 22 -15.66 -2.41 -5.73
N ARG A 23 -16.70 -1.69 -6.15
CA ARG A 23 -16.94 -0.31 -5.72
C ARG A 23 -17.88 -0.38 -4.51
N SER A 24 -17.53 0.33 -3.44
CA SER A 24 -18.43 0.57 -2.30
C SER A 24 -19.82 1.01 -2.81
N SER A 25 -20.88 0.55 -2.14
CA SER A 25 -22.28 0.84 -2.48
C SER A 25 -22.58 2.34 -2.55
N ASP A 26 -21.85 3.15 -1.81
CA ASP A 26 -22.19 4.56 -1.59
C ASP A 26 -21.89 5.44 -2.82
N HIS A 27 -20.97 5.02 -3.68
CA HIS A 27 -20.61 5.73 -4.92
C HIS A 27 -21.38 5.26 -6.15
N LYS A 28 -22.41 4.42 -5.98
CA LYS A 28 -23.19 3.88 -7.11
C LYS A 28 -24.35 4.79 -7.47
N ASN A 29 -24.43 5.22 -8.72
CA ASN A 29 -25.63 5.87 -9.25
C ASN A 29 -26.80 4.88 -9.37
N ALA A 30 -28.03 5.38 -9.50
CA ALA A 30 -29.25 4.56 -9.51
C ALA A 30 -29.25 3.45 -10.59
N ARG A 31 -28.58 3.68 -11.72
CA ARG A 31 -28.43 2.69 -12.80
C ARG A 31 -27.46 1.57 -12.41
N GLN A 32 -26.33 1.91 -11.78
CA GLN A 32 -25.39 0.93 -11.23
C GLN A 32 -26.04 0.09 -10.12
N ARG A 33 -26.81 0.72 -9.23
CA ARG A 33 -27.53 0.01 -8.15
C ARG A 33 -28.53 -1.00 -8.71
N ARG A 34 -29.30 -0.63 -9.75
CA ARG A 34 -30.25 -1.54 -10.43
C ARG A 34 -29.55 -2.68 -11.20
N HIS A 35 -28.42 -2.37 -11.85
CA HIS A 35 -27.62 -3.38 -12.55
C HIS A 35 -26.99 -4.39 -11.58
N ASP A 36 -26.52 -3.92 -10.41
CA ASP A 36 -25.95 -4.78 -9.38
C ASP A 36 -27.02 -5.58 -8.63
N ALA A 37 -28.21 -5.01 -8.41
CA ALA A 37 -29.36 -5.73 -7.84
C ALA A 37 -29.83 -6.90 -8.73
N HIS A 38 -29.67 -6.80 -10.05
CA HIS A 38 -29.91 -7.92 -10.97
C HIS A 38 -28.75 -8.95 -11.01
N ARG A 39 -27.56 -8.59 -10.54
CA ARG A 39 -26.39 -9.47 -10.39
C ARG A 39 -26.23 -10.03 -8.97
N GLN A 40 -27.13 -9.68 -8.05
CA GLN A 40 -27.05 -9.98 -6.63
C GLN A 40 -27.41 -11.46 -6.32
N THR A 41 -26.80 -12.39 -7.07
CA THR A 41 -26.89 -13.83 -6.81
C THR A 41 -25.53 -14.48 -6.52
N ASP A 42 -24.39 -13.81 -6.73
CA ASP A 42 -23.09 -14.35 -6.33
C ASP A 42 -22.40 -13.41 -5.33
N ARG A 43 -22.36 -13.81 -4.04
CA ARG A 43 -21.36 -13.27 -3.11
C ARG A 43 -19.99 -13.52 -3.73
N VAL A 44 -19.14 -12.50 -3.69
CA VAL A 44 -17.77 -12.57 -4.21
C VAL A 44 -17.05 -13.67 -3.44
N ASP A 45 -16.56 -14.66 -4.16
CA ASP A 45 -15.84 -15.77 -3.54
C ASP A 45 -14.40 -15.35 -3.25
N PHE A 46 -14.06 -15.26 -1.96
CA PHE A 46 -12.73 -14.96 -1.47
C PHE A 46 -11.96 -16.22 -1.02
N SER A 47 -12.49 -17.43 -1.23
CA SER A 47 -11.84 -18.69 -0.85
C SER A 47 -10.48 -18.92 -1.52
N GLY A 48 -10.26 -18.27 -2.67
CA GLY A 48 -8.99 -18.27 -3.40
C GLY A 48 -7.97 -17.24 -2.90
N VAL A 49 -8.34 -16.34 -1.98
CA VAL A 49 -7.43 -15.33 -1.42
C VAL A 49 -6.65 -15.93 -0.25
N ILE A 50 -5.32 -15.83 -0.30
CA ILE A 50 -4.45 -16.28 0.78
C ILE A 50 -4.59 -15.35 1.98
N ASP A 51 -4.78 -15.93 3.16
CA ASP A 51 -4.84 -15.21 4.42
C ASP A 51 -3.75 -15.70 5.39
N VAL A 52 -2.68 -14.92 5.55
CA VAL A 52 -1.57 -15.31 6.44
C VAL A 52 -1.90 -15.15 7.93
N HIS A 53 -3.00 -14.47 8.27
CA HIS A 53 -3.45 -14.27 9.66
C HIS A 53 -4.48 -15.32 10.09
N ALA A 54 -5.24 -15.88 9.14
CA ALA A 54 -6.23 -16.92 9.39
C ALA A 54 -5.88 -18.22 8.65
N LYS A 55 -4.77 -18.86 9.03
CA LYS A 55 -4.24 -20.08 8.40
C LYS A 55 -5.34 -21.13 8.20
N ASP A 56 -6.07 -21.47 9.25
CA ASP A 56 -7.08 -22.53 9.19
C ASP A 56 -8.31 -22.19 8.32
N ALA A 57 -8.48 -20.92 7.94
CA ALA A 57 -9.53 -20.48 7.03
C ALA A 57 -9.10 -20.56 5.54
N ASN A 58 -7.82 -20.83 5.26
CA ASN A 58 -7.35 -21.01 3.89
C ASN A 58 -7.79 -22.36 3.32
N SER A 59 -7.97 -22.41 2.00
CA SER A 59 -8.09 -23.69 1.30
C SER A 59 -6.83 -24.55 1.51
N ALA A 60 -6.98 -25.88 1.40
CA ALA A 60 -5.84 -26.80 1.51
C ALA A 60 -4.71 -26.48 0.51
N ALA A 61 -5.07 -26.02 -0.69
CA ALA A 61 -4.12 -25.60 -1.71
C ALA A 61 -3.35 -24.32 -1.31
N ASN A 62 -4.02 -23.34 -0.71
CA ASN A 62 -3.37 -22.13 -0.20
C ASN A 62 -2.46 -22.45 0.99
N MET A 63 -2.93 -23.27 1.93
CA MET A 63 -2.13 -23.72 3.07
C MET A 63 -0.87 -24.45 2.65
N ALA A 64 -0.95 -25.31 1.64
CA ALA A 64 0.20 -26.05 1.12
C ALA A 64 1.31 -25.14 0.57
N ARG A 65 1.00 -23.88 0.21
CA ARG A 65 1.97 -22.90 -0.31
C ARG A 65 2.61 -22.03 0.76
N LEU A 66 2.03 -21.94 1.96
CA LEU A 66 2.54 -21.06 3.01
C LEU A 66 3.76 -21.66 3.71
N ARG A 67 4.83 -20.88 3.83
CA ARG A 67 6.03 -21.22 4.62
C ARG A 67 6.26 -20.10 5.62
N GLY A 68 6.04 -20.42 6.89
CA GLY A 68 6.06 -19.46 7.99
C GLY A 68 7.26 -19.66 8.89
N ARG A 69 7.89 -18.56 9.34
CA ARG A 69 8.97 -18.61 10.34
C ARG A 69 8.97 -17.37 11.25
N ALA A 70 9.46 -17.55 12.46
CA ALA A 70 9.84 -16.44 13.32
C ALA A 70 11.17 -15.81 12.84
N PRO A 71 11.49 -14.57 13.25
CA PRO A 71 12.82 -13.99 13.05
C PRO A 71 13.92 -14.89 13.60
N SER A 72 15.11 -14.88 12.97
CA SER A 72 16.26 -15.66 13.46
C SER A 72 16.88 -15.04 14.71
N SER A 73 17.71 -15.79 15.43
CA SER A 73 18.42 -15.28 16.61
C SER A 73 19.28 -14.05 16.30
N GLU A 74 19.90 -14.00 15.12
CA GLU A 74 20.68 -12.85 14.65
C GLU A 74 19.77 -11.63 14.42
N ALA A 75 18.58 -11.86 13.85
CA ALA A 75 17.60 -10.81 13.67
C ALA A 75 17.12 -10.24 15.02
N LEU A 76 16.97 -11.08 16.06
CA LEU A 76 16.57 -10.64 17.40
C LEU A 76 17.61 -9.76 18.11
N ALA A 77 18.87 -9.83 17.68
CA ALA A 77 19.96 -9.01 18.21
C ALA A 77 20.04 -7.60 17.59
N PHE A 78 19.24 -7.32 16.55
CA PHE A 78 19.19 -6.00 15.93
C PHE A 78 18.52 -4.98 16.86
N ASP A 79 18.95 -3.72 16.78
CA ASP A 79 18.38 -2.63 17.56
C ASP A 79 17.11 -2.09 16.87
N TYR A 80 15.95 -2.53 17.36
CA TYR A 80 14.65 -2.13 16.82
C TYR A 80 14.09 -0.93 17.57
N THR A 81 13.78 0.12 16.82
CA THR A 81 13.21 1.38 17.32
C THR A 81 11.79 1.62 16.84
N ILE A 82 11.39 0.96 15.75
CA ILE A 82 10.08 1.13 15.10
C ILE A 82 9.28 -0.17 15.16
N LEU A 83 9.90 -1.28 14.77
CA LEU A 83 9.34 -2.60 14.80
C LEU A 83 9.60 -3.28 16.14
N SER A 84 8.90 -4.38 16.38
CA SER A 84 9.10 -5.29 17.49
C SER A 84 9.18 -6.71 16.96
N PRO A 85 10.29 -7.44 17.19
CA PRO A 85 10.40 -8.80 16.72
C PRO A 85 9.57 -9.79 17.55
N ARG A 86 9.00 -9.36 18.69
CA ARG A 86 8.32 -10.21 19.67
C ARG A 86 7.18 -11.01 19.06
N ASP A 87 6.31 -10.34 18.32
CA ASP A 87 5.11 -10.92 17.71
C ASP A 87 5.24 -11.00 16.18
N ALA A 88 6.45 -10.73 15.68
CA ALA A 88 6.76 -10.74 14.26
C ALA A 88 6.77 -12.16 13.70
N TYR A 89 6.23 -12.31 12.50
CA TYR A 89 6.24 -13.58 11.78
C TYR A 89 6.35 -13.33 10.27
N ILE A 90 7.16 -14.15 9.61
CA ILE A 90 7.52 -13.97 8.20
C ILE A 90 6.93 -15.12 7.40
N TYR A 91 6.23 -14.80 6.33
CA TYR A 91 5.68 -15.76 5.38
C TYR A 91 6.33 -15.62 4.02
N GLU A 92 6.80 -16.74 3.50
CA GLU A 92 7.06 -16.95 2.08
C GLU A 92 5.93 -17.78 1.49
N ILE A 93 5.68 -17.60 0.20
CA ILE A 93 4.58 -18.26 -0.50
C ILE A 93 5.14 -18.96 -1.72
N GLU A 94 4.96 -20.27 -1.77
CA GLU A 94 5.40 -21.09 -2.89
C GLU A 94 4.80 -20.57 -4.21
N GLY A 95 5.68 -20.38 -5.20
CA GLY A 95 5.36 -19.77 -6.50
C GLY A 95 5.49 -18.25 -6.55
N LEU A 96 5.78 -17.57 -5.44
CA LEU A 96 6.03 -16.12 -5.37
C LEU A 96 7.48 -15.84 -4.92
N SER A 97 8.46 -16.24 -5.74
CA SER A 97 9.88 -16.16 -5.40
C SER A 97 10.35 -14.72 -5.12
N GLY A 98 11.07 -14.54 -4.01
CA GLY A 98 11.57 -13.23 -3.57
C GLY A 98 10.53 -12.36 -2.86
N MET A 99 9.29 -12.84 -2.70
CA MET A 99 8.26 -12.15 -1.93
C MET A 99 8.20 -12.67 -0.48
N MET A 100 8.18 -11.76 0.48
CA MET A 100 7.92 -12.08 1.89
C MET A 100 6.81 -11.18 2.45
N VAL A 101 5.94 -11.74 3.28
CA VAL A 101 4.94 -10.99 4.07
C VAL A 101 5.34 -11.06 5.54
N LEU A 102 5.66 -9.91 6.12
CA LEU A 102 5.97 -9.74 7.52
C LEU A 102 4.72 -9.23 8.25
N THR A 103 4.28 -9.98 9.26
CA THR A 103 3.08 -9.68 10.06
C THR A 103 3.46 -9.46 11.52
N GLY A 104 2.68 -8.67 12.26
CA GLY A 104 2.83 -8.52 13.72
C GLY A 104 4.09 -7.77 14.18
N ALA A 105 4.88 -7.23 13.24
CA ALA A 105 6.14 -6.57 13.54
C ALA A 105 5.97 -5.10 13.96
N MET A 106 4.93 -4.39 13.52
CA MET A 106 4.73 -2.99 13.87
C MET A 106 3.71 -2.85 15.00
N PRO A 107 4.06 -2.28 16.18
CA PRO A 107 3.10 -2.03 17.25
C PRO A 107 1.92 -1.18 16.78
N ILE A 108 0.71 -1.46 17.27
CA ILE A 108 -0.52 -0.79 16.82
C ILE A 108 -0.49 0.73 17.02
N THR A 109 0.14 1.21 18.10
CA THR A 109 0.34 2.65 18.36
C THR A 109 1.21 3.28 17.28
N THR A 110 2.29 2.60 16.85
CA THR A 110 3.15 3.04 15.75
C THR A 110 2.41 3.03 14.42
N GLN A 111 1.58 2.00 14.16
CA GLN A 111 0.77 1.95 12.94
C GLN A 111 -0.17 3.16 12.83
N VAL A 112 -0.90 3.48 13.91
CA VAL A 112 -1.83 4.60 13.97
C VAL A 112 -1.11 5.93 13.79
N GLU A 113 0.00 6.14 14.51
CA GLU A 113 0.80 7.37 14.41
C GLU A 113 1.33 7.57 12.99
N TRP A 114 1.83 6.50 12.35
CA TRP A 114 2.38 6.59 11.00
C TRP A 114 1.30 6.81 9.94
N ALA A 115 0.11 6.23 10.12
CA ALA A 115 -1.03 6.48 9.24
C ALA A 115 -1.51 7.93 9.36
N PHE A 116 -1.61 8.43 10.59
CA PHE A 116 -1.99 9.82 10.87
C PHE A 116 -0.97 10.79 10.26
N ARG A 117 0.32 10.54 10.47
CA ARG A 117 1.40 11.33 9.86
C ARG A 117 1.40 11.28 8.34
N ALA A 118 1.11 10.12 7.73
CA ALA A 118 1.04 10.01 6.29
C ALA A 118 -0.12 10.84 5.70
N VAL A 119 -1.29 10.81 6.34
CA VAL A 119 -2.44 11.64 5.98
C VAL A 119 -2.14 13.13 6.18
N ARG A 120 -1.45 13.49 7.26
CA ARG A 120 -1.19 14.89 7.63
C ARG A 120 -0.04 15.51 6.85
N ALA A 121 1.14 14.91 6.90
CA ALA A 121 2.38 15.49 6.37
C ALA A 121 2.63 15.09 4.92
N HIS A 122 2.40 13.82 4.56
CA HIS A 122 2.77 13.33 3.22
C HIS A 122 1.70 13.61 2.15
N SER A 123 0.51 14.11 2.55
CA SER A 123 -0.52 14.56 1.61
C SER A 123 -0.37 16.02 1.18
N GLN A 124 0.64 16.73 1.69
CA GLN A 124 0.84 18.15 1.44
C GLN A 124 2.30 18.49 1.14
N GLN A 125 2.58 19.72 0.70
CA GLN A 125 3.95 20.15 0.40
C GLN A 125 4.85 20.07 1.64
N PRO A 126 6.16 19.82 1.47
CA PRO A 126 6.90 19.68 0.21
C PRO A 126 6.85 18.26 -0.41
N TYR A 127 6.18 17.31 0.24
CA TYR A 127 6.10 15.92 -0.25
C TYR A 127 5.11 15.80 -1.42
N ASN A 128 4.09 16.65 -1.44
CA ASN A 128 3.01 16.61 -2.42
C ASN A 128 3.23 17.49 -3.67
N ASN A 129 4.48 17.55 -4.18
CA ASN A 129 4.84 18.43 -5.31
C ASN A 129 4.36 17.91 -6.67
N VAL A 130 4.12 16.60 -6.80
CA VAL A 130 3.47 15.96 -7.94
C VAL A 130 2.44 15.00 -7.40
N THR A 131 1.20 15.20 -7.81
CA THR A 131 0.08 14.31 -7.50
C THR A 131 -0.70 14.05 -8.76
N ASN A 132 -1.71 13.20 -8.69
CA ASN A 132 -2.74 13.18 -9.72
C ASN A 132 -3.59 14.48 -9.80
N LEU A 133 -3.31 15.52 -9.01
CA LEU A 133 -3.98 16.83 -8.97
C LEU A 133 -3.09 17.98 -9.50
N THR A 134 -2.04 17.67 -10.28
CA THR A 134 -1.00 18.59 -10.80
C THR A 134 -1.45 19.88 -11.50
N GLY A 135 -2.74 20.08 -11.76
CA GLY A 135 -3.29 21.30 -12.34
C GLY A 135 -3.41 22.49 -11.39
N ASP A 136 -3.31 22.29 -10.06
CA ASP A 136 -3.38 23.37 -9.06
C ASP A 136 -2.41 23.13 -7.89
N ARG A 137 -1.17 23.61 -8.02
CA ARG A 137 -0.14 23.49 -6.97
C ARG A 137 -0.50 24.23 -5.68
N ALA A 138 -1.37 25.25 -5.74
CA ALA A 138 -1.80 25.98 -4.54
C ALA A 138 -2.82 25.17 -3.75
N ALA A 139 -3.67 24.40 -4.43
CA ALA A 139 -4.64 23.51 -3.78
C ALA A 139 -3.99 22.34 -3.01
N THR A 140 -2.73 22.00 -3.28
CA THR A 140 -2.04 20.88 -2.61
C THR A 140 -1.10 21.29 -1.47
N THR A 141 -0.86 22.58 -1.24
CA THR A 141 0.09 23.06 -0.22
C THR A 141 -0.34 22.74 1.20
N ARG A 142 -1.64 22.82 1.50
CA ARG A 142 -2.23 22.60 2.83
C ARG A 142 -3.39 21.62 2.79
N LEU A 143 -3.32 20.64 1.89
CA LEU A 143 -4.47 19.83 1.46
C LEU A 143 -5.23 19.19 2.63
N TRP A 144 -4.49 18.57 3.58
CA TRP A 144 -5.11 17.98 4.76
C TRP A 144 -5.63 19.05 5.72
N GLU A 145 -4.81 20.07 6.02
CA GLU A 145 -5.20 21.18 6.90
C GLU A 145 -6.49 21.85 6.46
N ASP A 146 -6.60 22.18 5.17
CA ASP A 146 -7.80 22.79 4.60
C ASP A 146 -9.00 21.83 4.65
N ALA A 147 -8.78 20.53 4.44
CA ALA A 147 -9.83 19.52 4.51
C ALA A 147 -10.42 19.40 5.92
N TRP A 148 -9.61 19.24 6.97
CA TRP A 148 -10.16 19.02 8.31
C TRP A 148 -10.63 20.32 9.01
N HIS A 149 -10.14 21.49 8.61
CA HIS A 149 -10.67 22.79 9.07
C HIS A 149 -12.04 23.11 8.47
N GLU A 150 -12.37 22.52 7.34
CA GLU A 150 -13.70 22.57 6.75
C GLU A 150 -14.68 21.73 7.59
N ASP A 151 -15.39 22.40 8.54
CA ASP A 151 -16.39 21.81 9.46
C ASP A 151 -17.19 20.61 8.89
N ALA A 152 -17.05 19.48 9.59
CA ALA A 152 -17.52 18.14 9.23
C ALA A 152 -19.04 18.01 9.02
N THR A 153 -19.82 19.02 9.39
CA THR A 153 -21.29 18.98 9.33
C THR A 153 -21.89 19.22 7.94
N THR A 154 -21.09 19.59 6.92
CA THR A 154 -21.61 19.96 5.59
C THR A 154 -21.02 19.10 4.47
N HIS A 155 -21.83 18.16 3.97
CA HIS A 155 -21.47 17.25 2.90
C HIS A 155 -21.41 18.01 1.55
N GLY A 156 -20.20 18.18 0.99
CA GLY A 156 -20.02 18.73 -0.35
C GLY A 156 -18.86 19.72 -0.53
N ARG A 157 -17.93 19.82 0.43
CA ARG A 157 -16.91 20.86 0.40
C ARG A 157 -15.71 20.55 -0.53
N PRO A 158 -15.11 21.57 -1.15
CA PRO A 158 -14.05 21.40 -2.13
C PRO A 158 -12.76 20.76 -1.60
N ALA A 159 -12.31 21.07 -0.37
CA ALA A 159 -11.02 20.57 0.13
C ALA A 159 -11.09 19.07 0.45
N TRP A 160 -12.16 18.60 1.08
CA TRP A 160 -12.41 17.15 1.24
C TRP A 160 -12.48 16.43 -0.10
N LYS A 161 -13.17 17.01 -1.09
CA LYS A 161 -13.23 16.42 -2.44
C LYS A 161 -11.84 16.33 -3.08
N ALA A 162 -10.99 17.35 -2.89
CA ALA A 162 -9.61 17.34 -3.37
C ALA A 162 -8.77 16.29 -2.63
N PHE A 163 -8.86 16.21 -1.30
CA PHE A 163 -8.16 15.21 -0.51
C PHE A 163 -8.58 13.78 -0.88
N HIS A 164 -9.88 13.51 -1.00
CA HIS A 164 -10.38 12.22 -1.50
C HIS A 164 -10.04 11.95 -2.97
N ALA A 165 -9.58 12.94 -3.73
CA ALA A 165 -9.05 12.74 -5.06
C ALA A 165 -7.55 12.40 -5.05
N LEU A 166 -6.82 12.65 -3.95
CA LEU A 166 -5.41 12.25 -3.83
C LEU A 166 -5.27 10.72 -3.90
N ARG A 167 -4.36 10.25 -4.75
CA ARG A 167 -4.08 8.81 -4.91
C ARG A 167 -2.68 8.44 -4.49
N TRP A 168 -1.72 9.33 -4.69
CA TRP A 168 -0.33 9.08 -4.34
C TRP A 168 0.40 10.40 -4.08
N ALA A 169 1.43 10.33 -3.25
CA ALA A 169 2.41 11.39 -3.01
C ALA A 169 3.82 10.78 -2.94
N ASN A 170 4.82 11.51 -3.42
CA ASN A 170 6.22 11.07 -3.34
C ASN A 170 6.85 11.58 -2.03
N ILE A 171 7.83 10.86 -1.51
CA ILE A 171 8.64 11.27 -0.36
C ILE A 171 10.11 10.90 -0.65
N GLY A 172 11.05 11.79 -0.32
CA GLY A 172 12.45 11.61 -0.71
C GLY A 172 12.67 11.89 -2.20
N ALA A 173 13.52 11.12 -2.87
CA ALA A 173 13.75 11.30 -4.30
C ALA A 173 12.44 11.11 -5.10
N HIS A 174 12.06 12.12 -5.90
CA HIS A 174 10.80 12.14 -6.63
C HIS A 174 10.95 11.59 -8.05
N TYR A 175 10.06 10.70 -8.45
CA TYR A 175 9.91 10.29 -9.85
C TYR A 175 8.84 11.13 -10.54
N ASP A 176 9.20 11.79 -11.64
CA ASP A 176 8.25 12.45 -12.52
C ASP A 176 7.70 11.43 -13.52
N TRP A 177 6.41 11.11 -13.42
CA TRP A 177 5.76 10.13 -14.30
C TRP A 177 5.57 10.62 -15.74
N THR A 178 5.61 11.94 -15.98
CA THR A 178 5.51 12.55 -17.31
C THR A 178 6.87 12.52 -18.01
N ALA A 179 7.90 13.00 -17.32
CA ALA A 179 9.28 13.00 -17.83
C ALA A 179 9.95 11.62 -17.75
N ARG A 180 9.39 10.71 -16.93
CA ARG A 180 9.87 9.36 -16.66
C ARG A 180 11.28 9.30 -16.07
N GLU A 181 11.62 10.26 -15.23
CA GLU A 181 12.93 10.37 -14.60
C GLU A 181 12.83 10.84 -13.14
N TYR A 182 13.88 10.60 -12.36
CA TYR A 182 14.00 11.15 -11.02
C TYR A 182 14.43 12.63 -11.08
N VAL A 183 13.63 13.48 -10.45
CA VAL A 183 13.82 14.93 -10.41
C VAL A 183 15.03 15.27 -9.54
N ALA A 184 15.96 16.03 -10.09
CA ALA A 184 17.06 16.62 -9.33
C ALA A 184 16.70 18.05 -8.94
N ASP A 185 15.93 18.19 -7.87
CA ASP A 185 15.53 19.47 -7.29
C ASP A 185 16.02 19.54 -5.84
N PRO A 186 16.90 20.51 -5.49
CA PRO A 186 17.48 20.64 -4.16
C PRO A 186 16.47 21.01 -3.08
N ASP A 187 15.29 21.52 -3.45
CA ASP A 187 14.23 21.88 -2.50
C ASP A 187 13.38 20.67 -2.09
N ILE A 188 13.54 19.52 -2.76
CA ILE A 188 12.92 18.26 -2.36
C ILE A 188 13.63 17.73 -1.10
N PRO A 189 12.93 17.53 0.03
CA PRO A 189 13.55 16.96 1.21
C PRO A 189 14.02 15.53 0.96
N PRO A 190 15.13 15.10 1.59
CA PRO A 190 15.53 13.70 1.56
C PRO A 190 14.48 12.82 2.22
N LEU A 191 14.53 11.52 1.94
CA LEU A 191 13.67 10.54 2.60
C LEU A 191 13.90 10.62 4.13
N PRO A 192 12.84 10.77 4.94
CA PRO A 192 12.94 10.77 6.40
C PRO A 192 13.75 9.60 6.95
N GLU A 193 14.62 9.86 7.92
CA GLU A 193 15.57 8.86 8.43
C GLU A 193 14.84 7.69 9.09
N GLU A 194 13.70 7.92 9.74
CA GLU A 194 12.89 6.84 10.32
C GLU A 194 12.35 5.87 9.26
N LEU A 195 12.14 6.31 8.01
CA LEU A 195 11.71 5.42 6.93
C LEU A 195 12.87 4.56 6.43
N LYS A 196 14.09 5.10 6.41
CA LYS A 196 15.29 4.31 6.16
C LYS A 196 15.53 3.31 7.29
N GLN A 197 15.34 3.73 8.54
CA GLN A 197 15.45 2.87 9.70
C GLN A 197 14.42 1.74 9.67
N LEU A 198 13.16 2.01 9.30
CA LEU A 198 12.16 0.96 9.09
C LEU A 198 12.65 -0.09 8.09
N VAL A 199 13.22 0.33 6.95
CA VAL A 199 13.73 -0.61 5.93
C VAL A 199 14.89 -1.44 6.46
N LYS A 200 15.82 -0.83 7.22
CA LYS A 200 16.92 -1.55 7.88
C LYS A 200 16.40 -2.60 8.86
N GLU A 201 15.40 -2.25 9.67
CA GLU A 201 14.74 -3.17 10.60
C GLU A 201 14.01 -4.30 9.86
N VAL A 202 13.33 -4.02 8.75
CA VAL A 202 12.71 -5.05 7.90
C VAL A 202 13.76 -5.99 7.31
N TYR A 203 14.89 -5.47 6.81
CA TYR A 203 15.98 -6.29 6.29
C TYR A 203 16.59 -7.20 7.36
N ALA A 204 16.83 -6.67 8.55
CA ALA A 204 17.28 -7.47 9.68
C ALA A 204 16.28 -8.59 10.02
N MET A 205 14.99 -8.24 10.15
CA MET A 205 13.94 -9.16 10.53
C MET A 205 13.76 -10.29 9.52
N THR A 206 13.80 -9.95 8.23
CA THR A 206 13.64 -10.89 7.12
C THR A 206 14.93 -11.61 6.72
N SER A 207 16.06 -11.29 7.37
CA SER A 207 17.39 -11.80 6.99
C SER A 207 17.81 -11.41 5.55
N TYR A 208 17.33 -10.27 5.05
CA TYR A 208 17.71 -9.73 3.75
C TYR A 208 19.07 -9.02 3.84
N VAL A 209 20.15 -9.79 3.82
CA VAL A 209 21.52 -9.33 4.15
C VAL A 209 22.18 -8.36 3.16
N ASN A 210 21.70 -8.32 1.91
CA ASN A 210 22.28 -7.49 0.84
C ASN A 210 21.51 -6.20 0.57
N GLY A 211 20.57 -5.86 1.46
CA GLY A 211 19.75 -4.66 1.33
C GLY A 211 20.60 -3.39 1.50
N LYS A 212 20.41 -2.43 0.59
CA LYS A 212 21.03 -1.10 0.63
C LYS A 212 20.02 -0.06 1.10
N ASP A 213 20.54 1.10 1.48
CA ASP A 213 19.72 2.27 1.85
C ASP A 213 18.78 2.67 0.70
N VAL A 214 17.61 3.14 1.11
CA VAL A 214 16.53 3.62 0.23
C VAL A 214 16.54 5.14 0.19
N GLU A 215 16.24 5.70 -0.99
CA GLU A 215 16.21 7.15 -1.18
C GLU A 215 14.81 7.69 -1.54
N SER A 216 13.87 6.81 -1.90
CA SER A 216 12.55 7.20 -2.37
C SER A 216 11.43 6.41 -1.71
N GLY A 217 10.29 7.06 -1.55
CA GLY A 217 9.04 6.45 -1.15
C GLY A 217 7.85 6.98 -1.94
N ILE A 218 6.83 6.13 -2.07
CA ILE A 218 5.51 6.52 -2.58
C ILE A 218 4.47 6.18 -1.53
N VAL A 219 3.74 7.19 -1.08
CA VAL A 219 2.58 7.04 -0.20
C VAL A 219 1.33 6.98 -1.06
N ASN A 220 0.70 5.81 -1.13
CA ASN A 220 -0.57 5.64 -1.82
C ASN A 220 -1.74 5.80 -0.85
N PHE A 221 -2.74 6.57 -1.28
CA PHE A 221 -3.98 6.84 -0.55
C PHE A 221 -5.12 6.14 -1.27
N TYR A 222 -5.77 5.21 -0.57
CA TYR A 222 -6.90 4.46 -1.07
C TYR A 222 -8.16 4.75 -0.25
N PRO A 223 -8.91 5.81 -0.59
CA PRO A 223 -10.29 5.93 -0.13
C PRO A 223 -11.14 4.73 -0.58
N ALA A 224 -12.25 4.47 0.12
CA ALA A 224 -13.15 3.36 -0.17
C ALA A 224 -13.54 3.30 -1.66
N GLY A 225 -13.51 2.07 -2.21
CA GLY A 225 -13.87 1.83 -3.61
C GLY A 225 -12.83 2.29 -4.64
N THR A 226 -11.67 2.77 -4.21
CA THR A 226 -10.51 2.95 -5.10
C THR A 226 -9.75 1.64 -5.27
N CYS A 227 -9.00 1.54 -6.37
CA CYS A 227 -8.21 0.37 -6.71
C CYS A 227 -6.97 0.79 -7.51
N MET A 228 -5.94 -0.05 -7.49
CA MET A 228 -4.77 0.06 -8.37
C MET A 228 -4.75 -1.13 -9.32
N GLY A 229 -4.76 -0.87 -10.63
CA GLY A 229 -4.71 -1.92 -11.64
C GLY A 229 -3.36 -2.63 -11.70
N GLY A 230 -3.31 -3.75 -12.40
CA GLY A 230 -2.06 -4.47 -12.67
C GLY A 230 -1.01 -3.59 -13.34
N HIS A 231 0.12 -3.35 -12.67
CA HIS A 231 1.24 -2.52 -13.13
C HIS A 231 2.58 -3.12 -12.69
N LEU A 232 3.67 -2.52 -13.18
CA LEU A 232 5.05 -2.82 -12.80
C LEU A 232 5.66 -1.57 -12.18
N ASP A 233 6.46 -1.76 -11.13
CA ASP A 233 7.34 -0.73 -10.60
C ASP A 233 8.72 -0.93 -11.22
N ASN A 234 9.01 -0.29 -12.35
CA ASN A 234 10.26 -0.47 -13.10
C ASN A 234 10.92 0.88 -13.46
N ALA A 235 10.68 1.88 -12.62
CA ALA A 235 11.15 3.25 -12.81
C ALA A 235 12.58 3.45 -12.25
N GLU A 236 12.98 2.62 -11.29
CA GLU A 236 14.26 2.70 -10.59
C GLU A 236 15.39 2.11 -11.44
N PHE A 237 16.59 2.68 -11.33
CA PHE A 237 17.77 2.08 -11.94
C PHE A 237 18.20 0.81 -11.18
N ASP A 238 18.13 0.85 -9.85
CA ASP A 238 18.33 -0.33 -9.00
C ASP A 238 17.10 -1.23 -8.96
N MET A 239 17.14 -2.30 -9.74
CA MET A 239 16.13 -3.36 -9.76
C MET A 239 16.57 -4.62 -8.99
N VAL A 240 17.63 -4.53 -8.18
CA VAL A 240 18.16 -5.60 -7.32
C VAL A 240 17.64 -5.45 -5.89
N ASN A 241 17.64 -4.22 -5.39
CA ASN A 241 17.09 -3.93 -4.07
C ASN A 241 15.56 -4.09 -4.05
N PRO A 242 15.01 -4.63 -2.96
CA PRO A 242 13.59 -4.90 -2.86
C PRO A 242 12.79 -3.61 -2.71
N ILE A 243 11.50 -3.68 -3.00
CA ILE A 243 10.54 -2.70 -2.51
C ILE A 243 10.01 -3.18 -1.16
N VAL A 244 10.02 -2.31 -0.16
CA VAL A 244 9.40 -2.54 1.16
C VAL A 244 8.10 -1.76 1.22
N SER A 245 6.97 -2.46 1.39
CA SER A 245 5.62 -1.91 1.28
C SER A 245 4.86 -2.09 2.59
N LEU A 246 4.67 -0.99 3.33
CA LEU A 246 3.94 -0.98 4.60
C LEU A 246 2.45 -0.73 4.36
N SER A 247 1.61 -1.50 5.04
CA SER A 247 0.15 -1.46 4.98
C SER A 247 -0.44 -0.79 6.23
N LEU A 248 -1.30 0.22 6.10
CA LEU A 248 -1.92 0.90 7.25
C LEU A 248 -3.42 1.18 7.01
N GLY A 249 -4.24 1.01 8.04
CA GLY A 249 -5.68 1.24 7.99
C GLY A 249 -6.46 0.01 7.49
N THR A 250 -7.48 0.22 6.68
CA THR A 250 -8.35 -0.88 6.21
C THR A 250 -7.58 -1.95 5.41
N GLN A 251 -8.09 -3.18 5.45
CA GLN A 251 -7.49 -4.29 4.72
C GLN A 251 -7.77 -4.23 3.21
N CYS A 252 -6.92 -4.88 2.42
CA CYS A 252 -7.07 -4.95 0.96
C CYS A 252 -6.83 -6.34 0.41
N VAL A 253 -7.32 -6.59 -0.80
CA VAL A 253 -6.84 -7.69 -1.64
C VAL A 253 -5.70 -7.16 -2.49
N TYR A 254 -4.53 -7.77 -2.34
CA TYR A 254 -3.36 -7.57 -3.19
C TYR A 254 -3.23 -8.73 -4.18
N LEU A 255 -2.81 -8.42 -5.40
CA LEU A 255 -2.54 -9.40 -6.45
C LEU A 255 -1.06 -9.40 -6.81
N GLN A 256 -0.41 -10.55 -6.66
CA GLN A 256 0.95 -10.79 -7.15
C GLN A 256 0.91 -11.65 -8.42
N GLY A 257 1.22 -11.05 -9.56
CA GLY A 257 1.36 -11.70 -10.86
C GLY A 257 2.78 -12.21 -11.14
N GLY A 258 3.06 -12.49 -12.41
CA GLY A 258 4.39 -12.84 -12.90
C GLY A 258 5.03 -11.72 -13.72
N LEU A 259 6.14 -12.03 -14.40
CA LEU A 259 6.84 -11.11 -15.31
C LEU A 259 5.99 -10.61 -16.49
N THR A 260 4.91 -11.34 -16.81
CA THR A 260 3.94 -10.97 -17.85
C THR A 260 2.52 -11.11 -17.32
N ARG A 261 1.56 -10.45 -17.99
CA ARG A 261 0.13 -10.59 -17.71
C ARG A 261 -0.43 -11.97 -18.05
N ALA A 262 0.36 -12.87 -18.65
CA ALA A 262 -0.02 -14.25 -18.94
C ALA A 262 -0.05 -15.13 -17.69
N THR A 263 0.62 -14.72 -16.62
CA THR A 263 0.62 -15.43 -15.35
C THR A 263 -0.63 -15.08 -14.55
N THR A 264 -1.39 -16.09 -14.12
CA THR A 264 -2.51 -15.89 -13.20
C THR A 264 -1.98 -15.37 -11.86
N PRO A 265 -2.44 -14.21 -11.37
CA PRO A 265 -1.94 -13.67 -10.11
C PRO A 265 -2.41 -14.49 -8.91
N THR A 266 -1.59 -14.53 -7.87
CA THR A 266 -1.99 -14.99 -6.53
C THR A 266 -2.59 -13.82 -5.76
N ALA A 267 -3.76 -14.04 -5.16
CA ALA A 267 -4.43 -13.04 -4.33
C ALA A 267 -4.09 -13.23 -2.86
N LEU A 268 -3.88 -12.12 -2.14
CA LEU A 268 -3.56 -12.10 -0.72
C LEU A 268 -4.37 -11.03 0.01
N TRP A 269 -4.78 -11.33 1.24
CA TRP A 269 -5.21 -10.30 2.18
C TRP A 269 -4.00 -9.60 2.79
N LEU A 270 -4.00 -8.27 2.76
CA LEU A 270 -3.07 -7.44 3.53
C LEU A 270 -3.86 -6.60 4.53
N ARG A 271 -3.47 -6.67 5.80
CA ARG A 271 -4.08 -5.94 6.93
C ARG A 271 -3.20 -4.78 7.37
N SER A 272 -3.69 -3.95 8.29
CA SER A 272 -2.86 -2.92 8.91
C SER A 272 -1.65 -3.55 9.62
N GLY A 273 -0.48 -2.95 9.46
CA GLY A 273 0.79 -3.42 10.00
C GLY A 273 1.53 -4.43 9.14
N ASP A 274 0.89 -5.02 8.13
CA ASP A 274 1.56 -5.96 7.24
C ASP A 274 2.60 -5.24 6.37
N ILE A 275 3.80 -5.82 6.30
CA ILE A 275 4.90 -5.33 5.48
C ILE A 275 5.21 -6.37 4.40
N LEU A 276 5.05 -5.97 3.15
CA LEU A 276 5.42 -6.78 2.00
C LEU A 276 6.83 -6.42 1.54
N VAL A 277 7.72 -7.41 1.41
CA VAL A 277 9.04 -7.27 0.80
C VAL A 277 9.00 -7.91 -0.57
N MET A 278 9.20 -7.12 -1.62
CA MET A 278 9.23 -7.56 -3.02
C MET A 278 10.67 -7.51 -3.53
N GLY A 279 11.44 -8.57 -3.28
CA GLY A 279 12.80 -8.77 -3.81
C GLY A 279 12.83 -9.74 -4.99
N GLY A 280 14.02 -9.99 -5.54
CA GLY A 280 14.25 -11.03 -6.54
C GLY A 280 13.30 -10.94 -7.75
N GLU A 281 12.58 -12.02 -8.03
CA GLU A 281 11.61 -12.07 -9.13
C GLU A 281 10.36 -11.22 -8.84
N ALA A 282 9.83 -11.27 -7.61
CA ALA A 282 8.65 -10.50 -7.21
C ALA A 282 8.80 -8.99 -7.46
N ARG A 283 10.02 -8.45 -7.32
CA ARG A 283 10.38 -7.05 -7.64
C ARG A 283 10.04 -6.63 -9.07
N ARG A 284 9.95 -7.58 -10.00
CA ARG A 284 9.79 -7.38 -11.46
C ARG A 284 8.44 -7.89 -11.97
N CYS A 285 7.56 -8.31 -11.07
CA CYS A 285 6.29 -8.93 -11.42
C CYS A 285 5.14 -7.93 -11.40
N PHE A 286 4.15 -8.18 -12.27
CA PHE A 286 2.91 -7.41 -12.28
C PHE A 286 2.21 -7.54 -10.93
N HIS A 287 1.71 -6.42 -10.40
CA HIS A 287 0.92 -6.45 -9.17
C HIS A 287 -0.13 -5.35 -9.13
N GLY A 288 -1.06 -5.44 -8.18
CA GLY A 288 -2.14 -4.48 -8.06
C GLY A 288 -2.99 -4.68 -6.82
N VAL A 289 -3.90 -3.74 -6.58
CA VAL A 289 -4.83 -3.73 -5.44
C VAL A 289 -6.24 -3.57 -5.99
N PRO A 290 -6.94 -4.66 -6.39
CA PRO A 290 -8.28 -4.59 -6.94
C PRO A 290 -9.35 -4.14 -5.94
N LEU A 291 -9.12 -4.34 -4.63
CA LEU A 291 -10.09 -4.09 -3.57
C LEU A 291 -9.43 -3.52 -2.33
N VAL A 292 -10.00 -2.44 -1.79
CA VAL A 292 -9.83 -1.98 -0.41
C VAL A 292 -11.18 -2.09 0.27
N THR A 293 -11.23 -2.69 1.46
CA THR A 293 -12.47 -2.89 2.20
C THR A 293 -12.76 -1.70 3.13
N ASP A 294 -13.87 -1.76 3.84
CA ASP A 294 -14.27 -0.86 4.93
C ASP A 294 -13.95 -1.47 6.31
N GLN A 295 -13.10 -2.49 6.36
CA GLN A 295 -12.76 -3.19 7.61
C GLN A 295 -11.48 -2.63 8.19
N LEU A 296 -11.63 -1.73 9.17
CA LEU A 296 -10.56 -1.22 10.02
C LEU A 296 -10.46 -2.10 11.28
N PRO A 297 -9.26 -2.46 11.76
CA PRO A 297 -9.11 -3.17 13.03
C PRO A 297 -9.64 -2.36 14.22
N ASP A 298 -10.33 -3.02 15.17
CA ASP A 298 -10.94 -2.37 16.33
C ASP A 298 -9.89 -1.68 17.23
N ASP A 299 -8.73 -2.29 17.39
CA ASP A 299 -7.59 -1.75 18.14
C ASP A 299 -6.98 -0.53 17.46
N PHE A 300 -6.97 -0.48 16.12
CA PHE A 300 -6.58 0.70 15.35
C PHE A 300 -7.52 1.88 15.63
N ALA A 301 -8.83 1.65 15.59
CA ALA A 301 -9.83 2.67 15.88
C ALA A 301 -9.71 3.19 17.33
N ALA A 302 -9.51 2.28 18.29
CA ALA A 302 -9.30 2.64 19.70
C ALA A 302 -8.00 3.45 19.90
N CYS A 303 -6.88 3.01 19.32
CA CYS A 303 -5.61 3.72 19.39
C CYS A 303 -5.65 5.08 18.70
N THR A 304 -6.46 5.25 17.65
CA THR A 304 -6.66 6.55 16.99
C THR A 304 -7.19 7.60 17.97
N GLN A 305 -8.10 7.22 18.87
CA GLN A 305 -8.63 8.15 19.88
C GLN A 305 -7.57 8.62 20.88
N ALA A 306 -6.54 7.81 21.15
CA ALA A 306 -5.45 8.18 22.06
C ALA A 306 -4.58 9.32 21.51
N LEU A 307 -4.56 9.56 20.20
CA LEU A 307 -3.84 10.69 19.58
C LEU A 307 -4.35 12.06 20.09
N LYS A 308 -5.59 12.14 20.60
CA LYS A 308 -6.15 13.38 21.15
C LYS A 308 -5.39 13.91 22.37
N HIS A 309 -4.56 13.08 23.01
CA HIS A 309 -3.70 13.52 24.10
C HIS A 309 -2.51 14.36 23.64
N THR A 310 -2.09 14.23 22.38
CA THR A 310 -0.90 14.90 21.81
C THR A 310 -1.22 15.77 20.60
N HIS A 311 -2.42 15.64 20.02
CA HIS A 311 -2.84 16.35 18.81
C HIS A 311 -4.19 17.05 19.00
N ILE A 312 -4.55 17.90 18.03
CA ILE A 312 -5.80 18.65 18.03
C ILE A 312 -6.96 17.66 17.93
N PRO A 313 -7.91 17.63 18.90
CA PRO A 313 -8.96 16.62 18.90
C PRO A 313 -9.81 16.58 17.62
N ALA A 314 -10.13 17.75 17.05
CA ALA A 314 -10.90 17.85 15.82
C ALA A 314 -10.15 17.30 14.58
N GLU A 315 -8.82 17.44 14.53
CA GLU A 315 -8.00 16.85 13.46
C GLU A 315 -7.98 15.32 13.59
N VAL A 316 -7.88 14.81 14.82
CA VAL A 316 -7.94 13.37 15.10
C VAL A 316 -9.30 12.79 14.73
N ASP A 317 -10.40 13.50 15.01
CA ASP A 317 -11.75 13.09 14.61
C ASP A 317 -11.88 13.02 13.08
N ALA A 318 -11.41 14.04 12.36
CA ALA A 318 -11.39 14.02 10.90
C ALA A 318 -10.54 12.87 10.33
N PHE A 319 -9.39 12.57 10.96
CA PHE A 319 -8.57 11.42 10.57
C PHE A 319 -9.28 10.09 10.84
N ALA A 320 -9.93 9.95 12.00
CA ALA A 320 -10.70 8.76 12.35
C ALA A 320 -11.81 8.49 11.33
N ASP A 321 -12.56 9.53 10.96
CA ASP A 321 -13.61 9.46 9.93
C ASP A 321 -13.05 9.05 8.56
N TYR A 322 -11.90 9.61 8.17
CA TYR A 322 -11.24 9.26 6.91
C TYR A 322 -10.73 7.81 6.90
N ILE A 323 -9.95 7.42 7.92
CA ILE A 323 -9.24 6.13 7.93
C ILE A 323 -10.17 4.95 8.16
N ALA A 324 -11.36 5.15 8.75
CA ALA A 324 -12.41 4.14 8.87
C ALA A 324 -12.79 3.51 7.51
N HIS A 325 -12.61 4.27 6.42
CA HIS A 325 -12.95 3.85 5.07
C HIS A 325 -11.79 4.03 4.10
N ALA A 326 -10.56 4.12 4.60
CA ALA A 326 -9.39 4.34 3.77
C ALA A 326 -8.24 3.44 4.18
N ARG A 327 -7.30 3.34 3.26
CA ARG A 327 -6.04 2.64 3.45
C ARG A 327 -4.90 3.52 2.98
N VAL A 328 -3.82 3.49 3.74
CA VAL A 328 -2.55 4.11 3.37
C VAL A 328 -1.53 3.01 3.13
N ASN A 329 -0.69 3.19 2.10
CA ASN A 329 0.39 2.28 1.80
C ASN A 329 1.67 3.06 1.52
N ILE A 330 2.77 2.70 2.17
CA ILE A 330 4.06 3.38 2.00
C ILE A 330 5.03 2.40 1.34
N ASN A 331 5.41 2.67 0.10
CA ASN A 331 6.36 1.85 -0.66
C ASN A 331 7.73 2.52 -0.72
N LEU A 332 8.70 1.93 -0.03
CA LEU A 332 10.08 2.44 0.09
C LEU A 332 10.99 1.65 -0.83
N ARG A 333 11.86 2.37 -1.53
CA ARG A 333 12.67 1.81 -2.61
C ARG A 333 13.99 2.55 -2.80
N ARG A 334 14.95 1.81 -3.30
CA ARG A 334 16.23 2.35 -3.76
C ARG A 334 16.10 2.80 -5.21
N VAL A 335 16.71 3.93 -5.53
CA VAL A 335 16.62 4.57 -6.86
C VAL A 335 17.88 4.37 -7.70
N ALA A 336 19.04 4.45 -7.04
CA ALA A 336 20.37 4.76 -7.60
C ALA A 336 20.73 4.01 -8.91
N ASP A 337 21.43 4.62 -9.88
CA ASP A 337 22.65 5.42 -9.68
C ASP A 337 22.71 6.79 -10.37
N ARG A 338 23.48 7.70 -9.75
CA ARG A 338 24.20 8.76 -10.46
C ARG A 338 25.69 8.64 -10.10
N GLU A 339 26.40 7.92 -10.97
CA GLU A 339 27.88 7.70 -11.05
C GLU A 339 28.59 6.96 -9.90
#